data_AF-A0A965CDB0-F1
#
_entry.id   AF-A0A965CDB0-F1
#
_cell.length_a   1.000
_cell.length_b   1.000
_cell.length_c   1.000
_cell.angle_alpha   90.00
_cell.angle_beta   90.00
_cell.angle_gamma   90.00
#
_symmetry.space_group_name_H-M   'P 1'
#
loop_
_entity.id
_entity.type
_entity.pdbx_description
1 polymer ?
#
loop_
_entity_poly.entity_id
_entity_poly.type
_entity_poly.pdbx_seq_one_letter_code
_entity_poly.pdbx_strand_id
1 'polypeptide(L)'
;VVSDCRDKTNIKPLPDGLGLNFLKKIKPVVYNWDNRETYVRECGFEYGTKDGTLSGVREHYGVIAQDVKAAIDELGIRFDALGHDDSKDAYRVTYEELIAPIIKSIQELDARVEALEKICSDK
;
A
#
# COMPACT_ATOMS: atom_id res chain seq x y z
N VAL A 1 -18.50 2.55 -5.08
CA VAL A 1 -18.12 1.83 -6.31
C VAL A 1 -19.18 0.77 -6.57
N VAL A 2 -19.66 0.61 -7.81
CA VAL A 2 -20.54 -0.52 -8.18
C VAL A 2 -19.72 -1.82 -8.05
N SER A 3 -20.28 -2.84 -7.39
CA SER A 3 -19.57 -4.10 -7.08
C SER A 3 -20.50 -5.32 -7.17
N ASP A 4 -21.41 -5.29 -8.15
CA ASP A 4 -22.31 -6.41 -8.43
C ASP A 4 -21.54 -7.58 -9.08
N CYS A 5 -21.94 -8.82 -8.80
CA CYS A 5 -21.29 -9.99 -9.39
C CYS A 5 -21.55 -10.11 -10.90
N ARG A 6 -22.67 -9.56 -11.40
CA ARG A 6 -23.03 -9.55 -12.82
C ARG A 6 -22.11 -8.67 -13.66
N ASP A 7 -21.49 -7.68 -13.02
CA ASP A 7 -20.57 -6.73 -13.65
C ASP A 7 -19.10 -7.21 -13.54
N LYS A 8 -18.86 -8.45 -13.08
CA LYS A 8 -17.53 -9.04 -12.89
C LYS A 8 -17.41 -10.38 -13.60
N THR A 9 -16.24 -10.66 -14.17
CA THR A 9 -15.93 -11.93 -14.83
C THR A 9 -14.56 -12.44 -14.38
N ASN A 10 -14.25 -13.71 -14.65
CA ASN A 10 -12.97 -14.35 -14.31
C ASN A 10 -12.58 -14.22 -12.82
N ILE A 11 -13.58 -14.33 -11.93
CA ILE A 11 -13.40 -14.17 -10.48
C ILE A 11 -12.52 -15.30 -9.94
N LYS A 12 -11.41 -14.92 -9.30
CA LYS A 12 -10.46 -15.82 -8.65
C LYS A 12 -10.15 -15.32 -7.23
N PRO A 13 -9.73 -16.20 -6.30
CA PRO A 13 -9.19 -15.77 -5.02
C PRO A 13 -7.99 -14.84 -5.20
N LEU A 14 -7.72 -13.97 -4.22
CA LEU A 14 -6.47 -13.19 -4.21
C LEU A 14 -5.26 -14.14 -4.15
N PRO A 15 -4.13 -13.82 -4.80
CA PRO A 15 -2.88 -14.57 -4.68
C PRO A 15 -2.43 -14.74 -3.22
N ASP A 16 -1.79 -15.86 -2.87
CA ASP A 16 -1.41 -16.18 -1.49
C ASP A 16 -0.40 -15.20 -0.85
N GLY A 17 0.43 -14.54 -1.66
CA GLY A 17 1.29 -13.47 -1.15
C GLY A 17 0.56 -12.14 -0.92
N LEU A 18 -0.60 -11.92 -1.55
CA LEU A 18 -1.35 -10.66 -1.51
C LEU A 18 -2.39 -10.67 -0.38
N GLY A 19 -1.89 -10.83 0.83
CA GLY A 19 -2.63 -10.89 2.10
C GLY A 19 -1.73 -10.50 3.27
N LEU A 20 -1.72 -11.30 4.34
CA LEU A 20 -0.94 -11.01 5.55
C LEU A 20 0.56 -10.91 5.25
N ASN A 21 1.06 -11.71 4.30
CA ASN A 21 2.46 -11.65 3.87
C ASN A 21 2.82 -10.29 3.27
N PHE A 22 1.99 -9.77 2.36
CA PHE A 22 2.12 -8.42 1.82
C PHE A 22 2.01 -7.34 2.90
N LEU A 23 1.00 -7.40 3.76
CA LEU A 23 0.81 -6.39 4.82
C LEU A 23 1.97 -6.34 5.82
N LYS A 24 2.61 -7.47 6.11
CA LYS A 24 3.79 -7.52 6.98
C LYS A 24 5.02 -6.83 6.38
N LYS A 25 5.07 -6.66 5.05
CA LYS A 25 6.20 -6.04 4.34
C LYS A 25 6.07 -4.53 4.24
N ILE A 26 4.85 -4.01 4.16
CA ILE A 26 4.61 -2.57 4.08
C ILE A 26 4.56 -1.95 5.49
N LYS A 27 5.00 -0.69 5.61
CA LYS A 27 5.06 0.02 6.89
C LYS A 27 4.08 1.19 6.88
N PRO A 28 3.09 1.21 7.79
CA PRO A 28 2.36 2.43 8.09
C PRO A 28 3.32 3.49 8.63
N VAL A 29 3.20 4.71 8.13
CA VAL A 29 4.05 5.85 8.50
C VAL A 29 3.21 7.08 8.80
N VAL A 30 3.80 7.98 9.58
CA VAL A 30 3.34 9.37 9.74
C VAL A 30 4.29 10.25 8.92
N TYR A 31 3.74 11.19 8.17
CA TYR A 31 4.54 12.10 7.34
C TYR A 31 3.90 13.46 7.21
N ASN A 32 4.72 14.45 6.87
CA ASN A 32 4.28 15.78 6.45
C ASN A 32 4.47 15.88 4.94
N TRP A 33 3.55 16.58 4.26
CA TRP A 33 3.73 16.86 2.84
C TRP A 33 4.85 17.86 2.64
N ASP A 34 5.84 17.46 1.86
CA ASP A 34 6.95 18.31 1.45
C ASP A 34 7.20 18.08 -0.04
N ASN A 35 6.38 18.74 -0.87
CA ASN A 35 6.22 18.43 -2.29
C ASN A 35 7.31 19.08 -3.14
N ARG A 36 8.16 18.26 -3.76
CA ARG A 36 9.20 18.69 -4.72
C ARG A 36 8.70 19.61 -5.83
N GLU A 37 7.45 19.47 -6.28
CA GLU A 37 6.88 20.36 -7.31
C GLU A 37 6.70 21.80 -6.82
N THR A 38 6.44 22.00 -5.53
CA THR A 38 6.33 23.32 -4.92
C THR A 38 7.67 24.05 -4.98
N TYR A 39 8.78 23.36 -4.73
CA TYR A 39 10.13 23.93 -4.80
C TYR A 39 10.53 24.39 -6.20
N VAL A 40 10.16 23.64 -7.23
CA VAL A 40 10.37 24.05 -8.63
C VAL A 40 9.63 25.37 -8.89
N ARG A 41 8.37 25.47 -8.46
CA ARG A 41 7.52 26.63 -8.70
C ARG A 41 7.94 27.87 -7.88
N GLU A 42 8.31 27.68 -6.62
CA GLU A 42 8.46 28.79 -5.66
C GLU A 42 9.93 29.16 -5.39
N CYS A 43 10.85 28.20 -5.53
CA CYS A 43 12.27 28.40 -5.25
C CYS A 43 13.15 28.31 -6.51
N GLY A 44 12.60 27.84 -7.64
CA GLY A 44 13.35 27.65 -8.88
C GLY A 44 14.32 26.46 -8.84
N PHE A 45 14.09 25.49 -7.95
CA PHE A 45 14.91 24.28 -7.85
C PHE A 45 14.72 23.37 -9.06
N GLU A 46 15.70 22.50 -9.30
CA GLU A 46 15.56 21.40 -10.26
C GLU A 46 14.48 20.41 -9.79
N TYR A 47 13.78 19.78 -10.73
CA TYR A 47 12.75 18.79 -10.40
C TYR A 47 13.38 17.61 -9.66
N GLY A 48 12.79 17.24 -8.51
CA GLY A 48 13.32 16.18 -7.65
C GLY A 48 14.11 16.70 -6.44
N THR A 49 14.49 17.98 -6.44
CA THR A 49 15.19 18.60 -5.32
C THR A 49 14.21 19.25 -4.33
N LYS A 50 14.46 19.07 -3.03
CA LYS A 50 13.75 19.73 -1.93
C LYS A 50 14.67 19.83 -0.71
N ASP A 51 14.47 20.83 0.15
CA ASP A 51 15.30 21.07 1.34
C ASP A 51 14.53 21.06 2.68
N GLY A 52 13.22 20.81 2.65
CA GLY A 52 12.35 20.77 3.83
C GLY A 52 11.78 22.12 4.31
N THR A 53 12.25 23.25 3.78
CA THR A 53 11.75 24.60 4.15
C THR A 53 10.27 24.86 3.84
N LEU A 54 9.67 24.15 2.88
CA LEU A 54 8.27 24.24 2.47
C LEU A 54 7.44 23.05 2.97
N SER A 55 7.95 22.28 3.93
CA SER A 55 7.21 21.19 4.55
C SER A 55 5.95 21.71 5.26
N GLY A 56 4.81 21.08 4.97
CA GLY A 56 3.57 21.35 5.65
C GLY A 56 3.61 20.96 7.13
N VAL A 57 2.86 21.67 7.96
CA VAL A 57 2.80 21.42 9.42
C VAL A 57 1.86 20.27 9.81
N ARG A 58 0.93 19.90 8.92
CA ARG A 58 -0.07 18.87 9.18
C ARG A 58 0.54 17.48 9.02
N GLU A 59 0.34 16.65 10.03
CA GLU A 59 0.63 15.21 9.95
C GLU A 59 -0.42 14.48 9.11
N HIS A 60 0.07 13.57 8.29
CA HIS A 60 -0.69 12.63 7.49
C HIS A 60 -0.25 11.20 7.80
N TYR A 61 -1.14 10.25 7.56
CA TYR A 61 -0.92 8.84 7.87
C TYR A 61 -1.10 8.04 6.59
N GLY A 62 -0.23 7.08 6.35
CA GLY A 62 -0.29 6.30 5.12
C GLY A 62 0.87 5.34 4.97
N VAL A 63 1.23 5.09 3.71
CA VAL A 63 2.35 4.21 3.34
C VAL A 63 3.26 4.92 2.35
N ILE A 64 4.52 4.50 2.31
CA ILE A 64 5.47 4.93 1.28
C ILE A 64 5.29 4.04 0.04
N ALA A 65 5.11 4.64 -1.13
CA ALA A 65 4.84 3.90 -2.36
C ALA A 65 6.01 2.96 -2.76
N GLN A 66 7.24 3.35 -2.42
CA GLN A 66 8.43 2.53 -2.63
C GLN A 66 8.46 1.29 -1.73
N ASP A 67 7.90 1.35 -0.51
CA ASP A 67 7.75 0.16 0.35
C ASP A 67 6.74 -0.81 -0.27
N VAL A 68 5.64 -0.29 -0.85
CA VAL A 68 4.69 -1.10 -1.60
C VAL A 68 5.36 -1.74 -2.82
N LYS A 69 6.14 -0.98 -3.60
CA LYS A 69 6.92 -1.48 -4.73
C LYS A 69 7.85 -2.61 -4.33
N ALA A 70 8.65 -2.40 -3.29
CA ALA A 70 9.59 -3.40 -2.80
C ALA A 70 8.86 -4.69 -2.36
N ALA A 71 7.71 -4.55 -1.68
CA ALA A 71 6.92 -5.70 -1.26
C ALA A 71 6.36 -6.51 -2.44
N ILE A 72 5.82 -5.85 -3.47
CA ILE A 72 5.26 -6.55 -4.63
C ILE A 72 6.35 -7.20 -5.50
N ASP A 73 7.50 -6.54 -5.63
CA ASP A 73 8.65 -7.05 -6.38
C ASP A 73 9.21 -8.30 -5.68
N GLU A 74 9.37 -8.25 -4.35
CA GLU A 74 9.85 -9.39 -3.56
C GLU A 74 8.89 -10.59 -3.63
N LEU A 75 7.57 -10.32 -3.63
CA LEU A 75 6.56 -11.36 -3.72
C LEU A 75 6.34 -11.89 -5.14
N GLY A 76 6.87 -11.21 -6.16
CA GLY A 76 6.64 -11.55 -7.57
C GLY A 76 5.18 -11.40 -7.98
N ILE A 77 4.45 -10.44 -7.39
CA ILE A 77 3.01 -10.25 -7.60
C ILE A 77 2.77 -8.96 -8.38
N ARG A 78 1.86 -9.03 -9.36
CA ARG A 78 1.28 -7.83 -9.97
C ARG A 78 0.16 -7.30 -9.08
N PHE A 79 0.24 -6.03 -8.70
CA PHE A 79 -0.78 -5.39 -7.89
C PHE A 79 -1.04 -3.96 -8.36
N ASP A 80 -2.25 -3.70 -8.82
CA ASP A 80 -2.61 -2.45 -9.51
C ASP A 80 -2.74 -1.25 -8.55
N ALA A 81 -2.60 -1.46 -7.24
CA ALA A 81 -2.56 -0.38 -6.26
C ALA A 81 -1.36 0.55 -6.45
N LEU A 82 -0.24 0.07 -7.03
CA LEU A 82 0.94 0.88 -7.29
C LEU A 82 0.88 1.49 -8.70
N GLY A 83 0.79 2.81 -8.77
CA GLY A 83 0.95 3.57 -10.01
C GLY A 83 2.33 4.22 -10.09
N HIS A 84 2.85 4.38 -11.31
CA HIS A 84 4.08 5.10 -11.60
C HIS A 84 3.86 6.06 -12.77
N ASP A 85 4.40 7.26 -12.66
CA ASP A 85 4.48 8.26 -13.73
C ASP A 85 5.94 8.34 -14.18
N ASP A 86 6.22 7.76 -15.35
CA ASP A 86 7.57 7.69 -15.93
C ASP A 86 8.14 9.08 -16.26
N SER A 87 7.28 10.05 -16.59
CA SER A 87 7.74 11.40 -16.99
C SER A 87 8.30 12.20 -15.81
N LYS A 88 7.81 11.89 -14.61
CA LYS A 88 8.15 12.57 -13.36
C LYS A 88 8.91 11.68 -12.37
N ASP A 89 9.15 10.43 -12.73
CA ASP A 89 9.59 9.37 -11.82
C ASP A 89 8.87 9.47 -10.45
N ALA A 90 7.55 9.34 -10.49
CA ALA A 90 6.69 9.54 -9.32
C ALA A 90 5.78 8.32 -9.10
N TYR A 91 5.88 7.74 -7.91
CA TYR A 91 5.01 6.64 -7.49
C TYR A 91 3.79 7.15 -6.73
N ARG A 92 2.67 6.45 -6.89
CA ARG A 92 1.42 6.68 -6.18
C ARG A 92 0.81 5.36 -5.70
N VAL A 93 0.01 5.44 -4.64
CA VAL A 93 -0.76 4.30 -4.13
C VAL A 93 -2.24 4.63 -4.20
N THR A 94 -3.04 3.76 -4.83
CA THR A 94 -4.50 3.78 -4.76
C THR A 94 -4.93 3.06 -3.48
N TYR A 95 -5.32 3.81 -2.45
CA TYR A 95 -5.58 3.26 -1.11
C TYR A 95 -6.76 2.28 -1.09
N GLU A 96 -7.76 2.49 -1.95
CA GLU A 96 -8.93 1.63 -2.06
C GLU A 96 -8.57 0.20 -2.50
N GLU A 97 -7.51 0.04 -3.30
CA GLU A 97 -7.02 -1.28 -3.73
C GLU A 97 -6.38 -2.06 -2.57
N LEU A 98 -5.94 -1.39 -1.50
CA LEU A 98 -5.39 -2.05 -0.30
C LEU A 98 -6.46 -2.76 0.54
N ILE A 99 -7.75 -2.45 0.33
CA ILE A 99 -8.85 -3.02 1.11
C ILE A 99 -8.92 -4.54 0.95
N ALA A 100 -8.75 -5.07 -0.28
CA ALA A 100 -8.84 -6.51 -0.51
C ALA A 100 -7.69 -7.30 0.17
N PRO A 101 -6.41 -6.90 0.08
CA PRO A 101 -5.33 -7.49 0.89
C PRO A 101 -5.57 -7.38 2.40
N ILE A 102 -6.14 -6.27 2.89
CA ILE A 102 -6.48 -6.10 4.31
C ILE A 102 -7.53 -7.13 4.75
N ILE A 103 -8.61 -7.29 3.98
CA ILE A 103 -9.64 -8.30 4.27
C ILE A 103 -9.02 -9.70 4.31
N LYS A 104 -8.22 -10.07 3.30
CA LYS A 104 -7.55 -11.38 3.27
C LYS A 104 -6.62 -11.58 4.47
N SER A 105 -5.88 -10.55 4.87
CA SER A 105 -4.98 -10.61 6.03
C SER A 105 -5.72 -10.88 7.33
N ILE A 106 -6.89 -10.26 7.53
CA ILE A 106 -7.73 -10.49 8.71
C ILE A 106 -8.24 -11.93 8.72
N GLN A 107 -8.70 -12.46 7.58
CA GLN A 107 -9.13 -13.84 7.44
C GLN A 107 -8.00 -14.84 7.75
N GLU A 108 -6.79 -14.57 7.26
CA GLU A 108 -5.61 -15.40 7.53
C GLU A 108 -5.18 -15.35 9.00
N LEU A 109 -5.34 -14.19 9.66
CA LEU A 109 -5.09 -14.04 11.09
C LEU A 109 -6.11 -14.80 11.92
N ASP A 110 -7.40 -14.68 11.59
CA ASP A 110 -8.51 -15.37 12.26
C ASP A 110 -8.33 -16.89 12.19
N ALA A 111 -8.07 -17.44 10.99
CA ALA A 111 -7.80 -18.87 10.82
C ALA A 111 -6.59 -19.36 11.63
N ARG A 112 -5.56 -18.52 11.80
CA ARG A 112 -4.41 -18.83 12.67
C ARG A 112 -4.78 -18.82 14.15
N VAL A 113 -5.62 -17.88 14.58
CA VAL A 113 -6.11 -17.81 15.96
C VAL A 113 -6.94 -19.06 16.28
N GLU A 114 -7.92 -19.42 15.43
CA GLU A 114 -8.74 -20.62 15.62
C GLU A 114 -7.88 -21.90 15.72
N ALA A 115 -6.85 -22.02 14.87
CA ALA A 115 -5.95 -23.16 14.91
C ALA A 115 -5.16 -23.23 16.23
N LEU A 116 -4.70 -22.09 16.74
CA LEU A 116 -4.00 -22.01 18.03
C LEU A 116 -4.92 -22.33 19.22
N GLU A 117 -6.16 -21.82 19.21
CA GLU A 117 -7.14 -22.07 20.26
C GLU A 117 -7.54 -23.54 20.37
N LYS A 118 -7.65 -24.25 19.23
CA LYS A 118 -7.88 -25.70 19.22
C LYS A 118 -6.72 -26.47 19.86
N ILE A 119 -5.48 -26.15 19.48
CA ILE A 119 -4.28 -26.79 20.06
C ILE A 119 -4.20 -26.59 21.58
N CYS A 120 -4.63 -25.42 22.07
CA CYS A 120 -4.65 -25.14 23.51
C CYS A 120 -5.81 -25.82 24.24
N SER A 121 -6.94 -26.05 23.56
CA SER A 121 -8.13 -26.71 24.13
C SER A 121 -7.99 -28.23 24.20
N ASP A 122 -7.13 -28.81 23.36
CA ASP A 122 -6.84 -30.24 23.30
C ASP A 122 -5.72 -30.69 24.28
N LYS A 123 -5.20 -29.78 25.12
CA LYS A 123 -4.19 -30.04 26.16
C LYS A 123 -4.79 -29.96 27.56
#